data_AF-A0A953JK67-F1
#
_entry.id   AF-A0A953JK67-F1
#
_cell.length_a   1.000
_cell.length_b   1.000
_cell.length_c   1.000
_cell.angle_alpha   90.00
_cell.angle_beta   90.00
_cell.angle_gamma   90.00
#
_symmetry.space_group_name_H-M   'P 1'
#
loop_
_entity.id
_entity.type
_entity.pdbx_description
1 polymer ?
#
loop_
_entity_poly.entity_id
_entity_poly.type
_entity_poly.pdbx_seq_one_letter_code
_entity_poly.pdbx_strand_id
1 'polypeptide(L)'
;MVNAPSRALGAEDAFFKSIGFRMELHAGALRMARDEVLSEGKLLPGSRDFAREVADRQARLIANPPEALRLQAVDQALYQTFNRETWDGSVQVVRGLMALREKIPGLTFVLPFIRTPANIISYSFERTPLAPLVGQWRADIAAGGARRDLALARLATGSAAMALAFDMADRGLITGRGPDDPGEVESLRNQGVPAYAIRIGDQWFSYNRADPLGFLFGFAADTADMLRRREVEPEEVDEVAELLAAGIATVSRSVVDKTWMRGLASVIEALDRPEEGAQAFLQQFAGSFVPAVVAQTEQALSPERSEVNSITDAVLARIPALSSRLPPRRNRWGEVIVPDNPARAAFDAFSPVRVTDLRESPIDAELQRLNLGIERIQKRADFDGAQVNLAAYPGAYDDYVRLAGNDWKDPTTGLGLKDTLDEMVQG
;
A
#
# COMPACT_ATOMS: atom_id res chain seq x y z
N MET A 1 -11.19 21.08 21.04
CA MET A 1 -11.20 20.64 19.63
C MET A 1 -10.73 19.18 19.43
N VAL A 2 -10.63 18.35 20.48
CA VAL A 2 -9.98 17.02 20.41
C VAL A 2 -10.81 15.95 19.67
N ASN A 3 -12.12 16.15 19.49
CA ASN A 3 -13.03 15.18 18.87
C ASN A 3 -13.47 15.55 17.43
N ALA A 4 -12.87 16.59 16.83
CA ALA A 4 -13.24 17.00 15.47
C ALA A 4 -12.91 15.93 14.41
N PRO A 5 -11.72 15.27 14.44
CA PRO A 5 -11.40 14.23 13.47
C PRO A 5 -12.29 12.98 13.59
N SER A 6 -12.58 12.54 14.82
CA SER A 6 -13.41 11.35 15.05
C SER A 6 -14.88 11.59 14.67
N ARG A 7 -15.41 12.79 14.90
CA ARG A 7 -16.76 13.16 14.45
C ARG A 7 -16.86 13.30 12.93
N ALA A 8 -15.83 13.84 12.28
CA ALA A 8 -15.77 13.93 10.82
C ALA A 8 -15.76 12.53 10.19
N LEU A 9 -14.93 11.61 10.69
CA LEU A 9 -14.88 10.22 10.24
C LEU A 9 -16.22 9.49 10.46
N GLY A 10 -16.88 9.71 11.60
CA GLY A 10 -18.21 9.14 11.86
C GLY A 10 -19.30 9.70 10.94
N ALA A 11 -19.22 10.98 10.58
CA ALA A 11 -20.16 11.60 9.64
C ALA A 11 -19.95 11.10 8.20
N GLU A 12 -18.69 10.93 7.79
CA GLU A 12 -18.32 10.35 6.50
C GLU A 12 -18.82 8.90 6.39
N ASP A 13 -18.58 8.08 7.41
CA ASP A 13 -19.07 6.70 7.47
C ASP A 13 -20.60 6.61 7.38
N ALA A 14 -21.32 7.47 8.12
CA ALA A 14 -22.79 7.54 8.04
C ALA A 14 -23.28 7.97 6.65
N PHE A 15 -22.59 8.94 6.02
CA PHE A 15 -22.89 9.39 4.67
C PHE A 15 -22.77 8.25 3.67
N PHE A 16 -21.65 7.53 3.64
CA PHE A 16 -21.45 6.40 2.72
C PHE A 16 -22.39 5.23 3.00
N LYS A 17 -22.69 4.92 4.27
CA LYS A 17 -23.71 3.92 4.63
C LYS A 17 -25.08 4.27 4.06
N SER A 18 -25.46 5.56 4.11
CA SER A 18 -26.75 6.00 3.57
C SER A 18 -26.84 5.83 2.05
N ILE A 19 -25.74 6.07 1.33
CA ILE A 19 -25.65 5.84 -0.12
C ILE A 19 -25.73 4.34 -0.40
N GLY A 20 -24.91 3.53 0.27
CA GLY A 20 -24.91 2.06 0.13
C GLY A 20 -26.28 1.44 0.37
N PHE A 21 -26.95 1.85 1.45
CA PHE A 21 -28.29 1.41 1.78
C PHE A 21 -29.29 1.75 0.67
N ARG A 22 -29.28 2.99 0.17
CA ARG A 22 -30.18 3.42 -0.91
C ARG A 22 -29.89 2.67 -2.20
N MET A 23 -28.63 2.50 -2.58
CA MET A 23 -28.26 1.75 -3.79
C MET A 23 -28.83 0.33 -3.76
N GLU A 24 -28.64 -0.40 -2.65
CA GLU A 24 -29.12 -1.77 -2.53
C GLU A 24 -30.65 -1.84 -2.41
N LEU A 25 -31.27 -0.91 -1.69
CA LEU A 25 -32.72 -0.82 -1.61
C LEU A 25 -33.35 -0.66 -3.00
N HIS A 26 -32.82 0.26 -3.81
CA HIS A 26 -33.32 0.50 -5.15
C HIS A 26 -33.05 -0.68 -6.10
N ALA A 27 -31.86 -1.28 -6.04
CA ALA A 27 -31.50 -2.43 -6.87
C ALA A 27 -32.31 -3.68 -6.49
N GLY A 28 -32.48 -3.93 -5.19
CA GLY A 28 -33.29 -5.03 -4.66
C GLY A 28 -34.77 -4.85 -4.96
N ALA A 29 -35.31 -3.63 -4.79
CA ALA A 29 -36.69 -3.31 -5.17
C ALA A 29 -36.93 -3.52 -6.68
N LEU A 30 -35.97 -3.14 -7.53
CA LEU A 30 -36.06 -3.37 -8.98
C LEU A 30 -36.09 -4.86 -9.31
N ARG A 31 -35.18 -5.65 -8.73
CA ARG A 31 -35.13 -7.11 -8.96
C ARG A 31 -36.43 -7.78 -8.50
N MET A 32 -36.88 -7.47 -7.29
CA MET A 32 -38.12 -8.01 -6.73
C MET A 32 -39.34 -7.61 -7.58
N ALA A 33 -39.47 -6.33 -7.95
CA ALA A 33 -40.55 -5.87 -8.82
C ALA A 33 -40.55 -6.57 -10.18
N ARG A 34 -39.37 -6.69 -10.80
CA ARG A 34 -39.22 -7.39 -12.09
C ARG A 34 -39.65 -8.85 -11.98
N ASP A 35 -39.15 -9.56 -10.97
CA ASP A 35 -39.39 -11.00 -10.82
C ASP A 35 -40.87 -11.29 -10.50
N GLU A 36 -41.51 -10.45 -9.69
CA GLU A 36 -42.96 -10.51 -9.46
C GLU A 36 -43.76 -10.28 -10.74
N VAL A 37 -43.48 -9.22 -11.50
CA VAL A 37 -44.18 -8.93 -12.77
C VAL A 37 -43.97 -10.05 -13.79
N LEU A 38 -42.76 -10.63 -13.86
CA LEU A 38 -42.48 -11.78 -14.71
C LEU A 38 -43.29 -13.01 -14.29
N SER A 39 -43.38 -13.29 -12.98
CA SER A 39 -44.13 -14.43 -12.45
C SER A 39 -45.63 -14.35 -12.72
N GLU A 40 -46.18 -13.15 -12.88
CA GLU A 40 -47.59 -12.98 -13.25
C GLU A 40 -47.87 -13.42 -14.69
N GLY A 41 -46.87 -13.39 -15.58
CA GLY A 41 -46.96 -13.84 -16.97
C GLY A 41 -47.91 -13.02 -17.86
N LYS A 42 -48.42 -11.88 -17.38
CA LYS A 42 -49.43 -11.06 -18.08
C LYS A 42 -48.85 -10.10 -19.12
N LEU A 43 -47.58 -9.71 -18.95
CA LEU A 43 -46.94 -8.68 -19.75
C LEU A 43 -45.70 -9.24 -20.47
N LEU A 44 -45.52 -8.86 -21.73
CA LEU A 44 -44.35 -9.25 -22.51
C LEU A 44 -43.10 -8.55 -21.96
N PRO A 45 -42.02 -9.29 -21.59
CA PRO A 45 -40.77 -8.70 -21.16
C PRO A 45 -40.22 -7.72 -22.20
N GLY A 46 -39.76 -6.54 -21.74
CA GLY A 46 -39.22 -5.49 -22.61
C GLY A 46 -40.28 -4.60 -23.29
N SER A 47 -41.58 -4.87 -23.12
CA SER A 47 -42.63 -3.96 -23.56
C SER A 47 -42.67 -2.68 -22.71
N ARG A 48 -43.25 -1.60 -23.27
CA ARG A 48 -43.46 -0.35 -22.52
C ARG A 48 -44.33 -0.55 -21.28
N ASP A 49 -45.35 -1.40 -21.38
CA ASP A 49 -46.27 -1.68 -20.28
C ASP A 49 -45.59 -2.51 -19.18
N PHE A 50 -44.74 -3.48 -19.55
CA PHE A 50 -43.90 -4.19 -18.60
C PHE A 50 -42.97 -3.24 -17.83
N ALA A 51 -42.28 -2.35 -18.55
CA ALA A 51 -41.38 -1.39 -17.92
C ALA A 51 -42.12 -0.44 -16.96
N ARG A 52 -43.33 0.01 -17.32
CA ARG A 52 -44.17 0.85 -16.47
C ARG A 52 -44.60 0.12 -15.21
N GLU A 53 -45.12 -1.11 -15.33
CA GLU A 53 -45.58 -1.88 -14.16
C GLU A 53 -44.41 -2.19 -13.21
N VAL A 54 -43.24 -2.54 -13.73
CA VAL A 54 -42.03 -2.75 -12.92
C VAL A 54 -41.63 -1.47 -12.19
N ALA A 55 -41.65 -0.31 -12.87
CA ALA A 55 -41.31 0.97 -12.26
C ALA A 55 -42.30 1.37 -11.16
N ASP A 56 -43.60 1.23 -11.41
CA ASP A 56 -44.66 1.54 -10.43
C ASP A 56 -44.55 0.65 -9.19
N ARG A 57 -44.23 -0.63 -9.39
CA ARG A 57 -44.03 -1.58 -8.30
C ARG A 57 -42.75 -1.34 -7.52
N GLN A 58 -41.66 -1.04 -8.21
CA GLN A 58 -40.41 -0.63 -7.59
C GLN A 58 -40.64 0.60 -6.69
N ALA A 59 -41.40 1.60 -7.15
CA ALA A 59 -41.72 2.78 -6.36
C ALA A 59 -42.49 2.43 -5.07
N ARG A 60 -43.45 1.49 -5.13
CA ARG A 60 -44.16 0.98 -3.95
C ARG A 60 -43.22 0.27 -2.97
N LEU A 61 -42.33 -0.58 -3.47
CA LEU A 61 -41.35 -1.30 -2.66
C LEU A 61 -40.32 -0.36 -2.02
N ILE A 62 -39.93 0.73 -2.67
CA ILE A 62 -39.03 1.72 -2.07
C ILE A 62 -39.74 2.52 -0.98
N ALA A 63 -41.02 2.87 -1.19
CA ALA A 63 -41.80 3.65 -0.22
C ALA A 63 -42.10 2.86 1.06
N ASN A 64 -42.34 1.55 0.95
CA ASN A 64 -42.56 0.67 2.09
C ASN A 64 -41.86 -0.68 1.87
N PRO A 65 -40.54 -0.75 2.10
CA PRO A 65 -39.75 -1.93 1.80
C PRO A 65 -40.08 -3.09 2.75
N PRO A 66 -40.29 -4.31 2.22
CA PRO A 66 -40.37 -5.50 3.05
C PRO A 66 -39.15 -5.63 3.96
N GLU A 67 -39.34 -6.21 5.14
CA GLU A 67 -38.27 -6.31 6.14
C GLU A 67 -37.01 -7.01 5.59
N ALA A 68 -37.19 -8.08 4.83
CA ALA A 68 -36.08 -8.80 4.20
C ALA A 68 -35.24 -7.90 3.27
N LEU A 69 -35.90 -7.06 2.44
CA LEU A 69 -35.22 -6.12 1.55
C LEU A 69 -34.49 -5.02 2.34
N ARG A 70 -35.11 -4.52 3.41
CA ARG A 70 -34.49 -3.53 4.30
C ARG A 70 -33.25 -4.10 4.99
N LEU A 71 -33.32 -5.32 5.52
CA LEU A 71 -32.20 -6.00 6.17
C LEU A 71 -31.05 -6.26 5.18
N GLN A 72 -31.37 -6.69 3.96
CA GLN A 72 -30.37 -6.84 2.89
C GLN A 72 -29.68 -5.50 2.56
N ALA A 73 -30.43 -4.40 2.49
CA ALA A 73 -29.87 -3.08 2.22
C ALA A 73 -28.96 -2.60 3.37
N VAL A 74 -29.31 -2.87 4.63
CA VAL A 74 -28.43 -2.59 5.79
C VAL A 74 -27.16 -3.42 5.72
N ASP A 75 -27.29 -4.71 5.48
CA ASP A 75 -26.16 -5.64 5.38
C ASP A 75 -25.17 -5.23 4.27
N GLN A 76 -25.69 -4.85 3.11
CA GLN A 76 -24.88 -4.36 2.00
C GLN A 76 -24.19 -3.01 2.31
N ALA A 77 -24.86 -2.11 3.01
CA ALA A 77 -24.27 -0.85 3.46
C ALA A 77 -23.10 -1.07 4.44
N LEU A 78 -23.27 -2.02 5.38
CA LEU A 78 -22.21 -2.42 6.31
C LEU A 78 -21.04 -3.10 5.58
N TYR A 79 -21.33 -3.94 4.58
CA TYR A 79 -20.32 -4.59 3.74
C TYR A 79 -19.49 -3.58 2.94
N GLN A 80 -20.12 -2.62 2.26
CA GLN A 80 -19.42 -1.61 1.44
C GLN A 80 -18.58 -0.63 2.27
N THR A 81 -18.92 -0.44 3.54
CA THR A 81 -18.18 0.43 4.47
C THR A 81 -17.22 -0.34 5.39
N PHE A 82 -16.95 -1.62 5.08
CA PHE A 82 -16.04 -2.49 5.84
C PHE A 82 -16.40 -2.66 7.33
N ASN A 83 -17.65 -2.40 7.68
CA ASN A 83 -18.18 -2.51 9.04
C ASN A 83 -18.88 -3.85 9.30
N ARG A 84 -19.22 -4.59 8.24
CA ARG A 84 -19.67 -5.98 8.36
C ARG A 84 -18.48 -6.87 8.69
N GLU A 85 -18.65 -7.74 9.67
CA GLU A 85 -17.67 -8.80 9.95
C GLU A 85 -17.69 -9.80 8.78
N THR A 86 -16.66 -9.74 7.95
CA THR A 86 -16.48 -10.61 6.77
C THR A 86 -15.34 -11.60 6.96
N TRP A 87 -14.52 -11.38 7.99
CA TRP A 87 -13.42 -12.26 8.35
C TRP A 87 -13.92 -13.34 9.32
N ASP A 88 -13.72 -14.60 8.96
CA ASP A 88 -14.02 -15.79 9.78
C ASP A 88 -12.73 -16.55 10.18
N GLY A 89 -11.57 -15.91 9.96
CA GLY A 89 -10.25 -16.53 10.16
C GLY A 89 -9.81 -17.47 9.03
N SER A 90 -10.59 -17.58 7.94
CA SER A 90 -10.21 -18.38 6.76
C SER A 90 -8.99 -17.83 6.01
N VAL A 91 -8.79 -16.51 6.06
CA VAL A 91 -7.62 -15.84 5.47
C VAL A 91 -6.44 -15.90 6.45
N GLN A 92 -5.39 -16.65 6.10
CA GLN A 92 -4.24 -16.92 6.98
C GLN A 92 -3.55 -15.65 7.49
N VAL A 93 -3.32 -14.64 6.63
CA VAL A 93 -2.69 -13.37 7.04
C VAL A 93 -3.51 -12.64 8.10
N VAL A 94 -4.85 -12.66 7.99
CA VAL A 94 -5.76 -12.06 8.97
C VAL A 94 -5.73 -12.83 10.29
N ARG A 95 -5.73 -14.16 10.23
CA ARG A 95 -5.61 -15.01 11.42
C ARG A 95 -4.29 -14.78 12.16
N GLY A 96 -3.19 -14.66 11.42
CA GLY A 96 -1.87 -14.35 11.98
C GLY A 96 -1.86 -13.00 12.70
N LEU A 97 -2.45 -11.97 12.09
CA LEU A 97 -2.60 -10.64 12.68
C LEU A 97 -3.37 -10.66 14.01
N MET A 98 -4.50 -11.39 14.05
CA MET A 98 -5.31 -11.51 15.28
C MET A 98 -4.54 -12.24 16.39
N ALA A 99 -3.90 -13.36 16.05
CA ALA A 99 -3.09 -14.12 17.00
C ALA A 99 -1.94 -13.29 17.56
N LEU A 100 -1.31 -12.45 16.74
CA LEU A 100 -0.23 -11.56 17.17
C LEU A 100 -0.74 -10.50 18.16
N ARG A 101 -1.92 -9.91 17.90
CA ARG A 101 -2.57 -8.95 18.81
C ARG A 101 -2.91 -9.56 20.16
N GLU A 102 -3.33 -10.82 20.19
CA GLU A 102 -3.63 -11.53 21.44
C GLU A 102 -2.36 -11.89 22.22
N LYS A 103 -1.26 -12.23 21.52
CA LYS A 103 0.00 -12.65 22.12
C LYS A 103 0.86 -11.52 22.66
N ILE A 104 0.76 -10.31 22.11
CA ILE A 104 1.61 -9.17 22.51
C ILE A 104 0.77 -8.16 23.30
N PRO A 105 0.94 -8.09 24.64
CA PRO A 105 0.33 -7.05 25.46
C PRO A 105 0.71 -5.67 24.96
N GLY A 106 -0.27 -4.78 24.81
CA GLY A 106 -0.05 -3.41 24.33
C GLY A 106 -0.07 -3.21 22.81
N LEU A 107 -0.13 -4.28 22.01
CA LEU A 107 -0.24 -4.13 20.54
C LEU A 107 -1.52 -3.38 20.11
N THR A 108 -2.55 -3.38 20.95
CA THR A 108 -3.77 -2.58 20.78
C THR A 108 -3.50 -1.07 20.71
N PHE A 109 -2.40 -0.55 21.28
CA PHE A 109 -2.04 0.86 21.13
C PHE A 109 -1.42 1.19 19.77
N VAL A 110 -0.79 0.20 19.12
CA VAL A 110 -0.20 0.34 17.79
C VAL A 110 -1.24 0.08 16.70
N LEU A 111 -2.13 -0.90 16.91
CA LEU A 111 -3.24 -1.25 16.02
C LEU A 111 -4.58 -1.22 16.78
N PRO A 112 -5.15 -0.03 17.02
CA PRO A 112 -6.42 0.10 17.74
C PRO A 112 -7.61 -0.50 16.99
N PHE A 113 -7.54 -0.58 15.66
CA PHE A 113 -8.65 -0.99 14.79
C PHE A 113 -8.25 -2.14 13.85
N ILE A 114 -8.04 -3.35 14.39
CA ILE A 114 -7.64 -4.52 13.58
C ILE A 114 -8.75 -5.07 12.66
N ARG A 115 -10.02 -4.82 13.01
CA ARG A 115 -11.17 -5.34 12.27
C ARG A 115 -11.32 -4.73 10.88
N THR A 116 -11.15 -3.41 10.76
CA THR A 116 -11.35 -2.72 9.48
C THR A 116 -10.33 -3.17 8.43
N PRO A 117 -9.01 -3.22 8.71
CA PRO A 117 -8.04 -3.76 7.77
C PRO A 117 -8.26 -5.24 7.46
N ALA A 118 -8.67 -6.06 8.44
CA ALA A 118 -9.02 -7.47 8.21
C ALA A 118 -10.21 -7.63 7.24
N ASN A 119 -11.23 -6.78 7.38
CA ASN A 119 -12.37 -6.72 6.46
C ASN A 119 -11.95 -6.22 5.08
N ILE A 120 -11.07 -5.21 4.98
CA ILE A 120 -10.54 -4.71 3.71
C ILE A 120 -9.77 -5.81 2.97
N ILE A 121 -8.94 -6.59 3.67
CA ILE A 121 -8.24 -7.74 3.09
C ILE A 121 -9.24 -8.74 2.53
N SER A 122 -10.19 -9.19 3.35
CA SER A 122 -11.20 -10.17 2.94
C SER A 122 -12.01 -9.68 1.75
N TYR A 123 -12.50 -8.44 1.81
CA TYR A 123 -13.22 -7.77 0.73
C TYR A 123 -12.39 -7.69 -0.56
N SER A 124 -11.09 -7.43 -0.46
CA SER A 124 -10.22 -7.36 -1.63
C SER A 124 -10.02 -8.75 -2.25
N PHE A 125 -9.87 -9.79 -1.42
CA PHE A 125 -9.65 -11.17 -1.91
C PHE A 125 -10.88 -11.71 -2.64
N GLU A 126 -12.09 -11.39 -2.18
CA GLU A 126 -13.35 -11.76 -2.84
C GLU A 126 -13.44 -11.31 -4.31
N ARG A 127 -12.58 -10.37 -4.73
CA ARG A 127 -12.52 -9.81 -6.10
C ARG A 127 -11.34 -10.34 -6.91
N THR A 128 -10.59 -11.32 -6.39
CA THR A 128 -9.41 -11.88 -7.06
C THR A 128 -9.59 -13.38 -7.27
N PRO A 129 -8.74 -14.04 -8.07
CA PRO A 129 -8.68 -15.50 -8.15
C PRO A 129 -8.55 -16.21 -6.79
N LEU A 130 -8.14 -15.49 -5.74
CA LEU A 130 -8.03 -15.99 -4.37
C LEU A 130 -9.35 -15.96 -3.59
N ALA A 131 -10.47 -15.53 -4.19
CA ALA A 131 -11.78 -15.47 -3.55
C ALA A 131 -12.20 -16.79 -2.84
N PRO A 132 -11.88 -18.00 -3.34
CA PRO A 132 -12.18 -19.25 -2.64
C PRO A 132 -11.55 -19.39 -1.24
N LEU A 133 -10.49 -18.63 -0.94
CA LEU A 133 -9.88 -18.59 0.40
C LEU A 133 -10.77 -17.84 1.42
N VAL A 134 -11.71 -17.02 0.96
CA VAL A 134 -12.60 -16.25 1.83
C VAL A 134 -13.83 -17.08 2.18
N GLY A 135 -14.08 -17.29 3.47
CA GLY A 135 -15.24 -18.04 3.96
C GLY A 135 -16.58 -17.43 3.52
N GLN A 136 -16.72 -16.11 3.59
CA GLN A 136 -17.93 -15.42 3.14
C GLN A 136 -18.21 -15.65 1.65
N TRP A 137 -17.18 -15.64 0.80
CA TRP A 137 -17.35 -15.95 -0.62
C TRP A 137 -17.88 -17.36 -0.83
N ARG A 138 -17.30 -18.36 -0.13
CA ARG A 138 -17.78 -19.75 -0.19
C ARG A 138 -19.24 -19.87 0.27
N ALA A 139 -19.62 -19.14 1.33
CA ALA A 139 -20.99 -19.08 1.81
C ALA A 139 -21.95 -18.44 0.78
N ASP A 140 -21.52 -17.38 0.10
CA ASP A 140 -22.32 -16.72 -0.95
C ASP A 140 -22.52 -17.62 -2.17
N ILE A 141 -21.48 -18.36 -2.58
CA ILE A 141 -21.58 -19.38 -3.64
C ILE A 141 -22.54 -20.50 -3.24
N ALA A 142 -22.43 -21.02 -2.01
CA ALA A 142 -23.29 -22.09 -1.50
C ALA A 142 -24.75 -21.64 -1.33
N ALA A 143 -24.99 -20.37 -0.98
CA ALA A 143 -26.32 -19.81 -0.84
C ALA A 143 -27.09 -19.75 -2.18
N GLY A 144 -26.39 -19.71 -3.31
CA GLY A 144 -27.00 -19.65 -4.63
C GLY A 144 -27.72 -18.33 -4.93
N GLY A 145 -28.50 -18.32 -6.02
CA GLY A 145 -29.28 -17.16 -6.46
C GLY A 145 -28.47 -15.86 -6.56
N ALA A 146 -29.08 -14.75 -6.15
CA ALA A 146 -28.48 -13.43 -6.25
C ALA A 146 -27.15 -13.27 -5.49
N ARG A 147 -26.92 -14.02 -4.40
CA ARG A 147 -25.67 -13.96 -3.64
C ARG A 147 -24.52 -14.57 -4.43
N ARG A 148 -24.74 -15.75 -5.02
CA ARG A 148 -23.78 -16.41 -5.90
C ARG A 148 -23.47 -15.54 -7.12
N ASP A 149 -24.50 -15.00 -7.78
CA ASP A 149 -24.32 -14.18 -8.98
C ASP A 149 -23.48 -12.94 -8.68
N LEU A 150 -23.73 -12.29 -7.53
CA LEU A 150 -22.96 -11.13 -7.09
C LEU A 150 -21.51 -11.48 -6.71
N ALA A 151 -21.29 -12.62 -6.04
CA ALA A 151 -19.96 -13.12 -5.71
C ALA A 151 -19.13 -13.44 -6.97
N LEU A 152 -19.75 -14.08 -7.96
CA LEU A 152 -19.11 -14.36 -9.25
C LEU A 152 -18.84 -13.08 -10.05
N ALA A 153 -19.77 -12.12 -10.03
CA ALA A 153 -19.57 -10.83 -10.70
C ALA A 153 -18.41 -10.03 -10.07
N ARG A 154 -18.30 -10.00 -8.73
CA ARG A 154 -17.17 -9.39 -8.01
C ARG A 154 -15.84 -10.05 -8.39
N LEU A 155 -15.81 -11.38 -8.39
CA LEU A 155 -14.65 -12.16 -8.81
C LEU A 155 -14.25 -11.85 -10.26
N ALA A 156 -15.20 -11.90 -11.19
CA ALA A 156 -14.95 -11.69 -12.62
C ALA A 156 -14.44 -10.27 -12.90
N THR A 157 -15.13 -9.25 -12.36
CA THR A 157 -14.75 -7.85 -12.56
C THR A 157 -13.41 -7.51 -11.93
N GLY A 158 -13.14 -7.98 -10.72
CA GLY A 158 -11.85 -7.74 -10.06
C GLY A 158 -10.71 -8.52 -10.71
N SER A 159 -10.95 -9.74 -11.20
CA SER A 159 -9.94 -10.50 -11.97
C SER A 159 -9.62 -9.81 -13.30
N ALA A 160 -10.62 -9.25 -13.99
CA ALA A 160 -10.39 -8.45 -15.19
C ALA A 160 -9.57 -7.18 -14.90
N ALA A 161 -9.90 -6.46 -13.82
CA ALA A 161 -9.13 -5.30 -13.38
C ALA A 161 -7.68 -5.68 -13.00
N MET A 162 -7.51 -6.83 -12.35
CA MET A 162 -6.20 -7.36 -11.98
C MET A 162 -5.37 -7.74 -13.22
N ALA A 163 -5.98 -8.34 -14.25
CA ALA A 163 -5.30 -8.65 -15.50
C ALA A 163 -4.83 -7.38 -16.23
N LEU A 164 -5.65 -6.31 -16.21
CA LEU A 164 -5.24 -5.00 -16.73
C LEU A 164 -4.08 -4.41 -15.92
N ALA A 165 -4.15 -4.47 -14.59
CA ALA A 165 -3.07 -4.00 -13.73
C ALA A 165 -1.77 -4.80 -13.97
N PHE A 166 -1.87 -6.10 -14.21
CA PHE A 166 -0.73 -6.96 -14.55
C PHE A 166 -0.08 -6.51 -15.87
N ASP A 167 -0.87 -6.30 -16.93
CA ASP A 167 -0.36 -5.76 -18.21
C ASP A 167 0.27 -4.38 -18.04
N MET A 168 -0.31 -3.52 -17.21
CA MET A 168 0.31 -2.23 -16.88
C MET A 168 1.64 -2.40 -16.14
N ALA A 169 1.77 -3.38 -15.24
CA ALA A 169 2.99 -3.65 -14.49
C ALA A 169 4.09 -4.19 -15.40
N ASP A 170 3.74 -5.13 -16.28
CA ASP A 170 4.64 -5.70 -17.28
C ASP A 170 5.23 -4.61 -18.21
N ARG A 171 4.40 -3.62 -18.56
CA ARG A 171 4.82 -2.43 -19.34
C ARG A 171 5.55 -1.37 -18.51
N GLY A 172 5.79 -1.59 -17.22
CA GLY A 172 6.43 -0.62 -16.32
C GLY A 172 5.60 0.62 -16.03
N LEU A 173 4.28 0.59 -16.25
CA LEU A 173 3.35 1.68 -15.94
C LEU A 173 2.87 1.65 -14.49
N ILE A 174 2.98 0.52 -13.80
CA ILE A 174 2.77 0.45 -12.35
C ILE A 174 3.92 -0.26 -11.68
N THR A 175 4.21 0.11 -10.45
CA THR A 175 5.26 -0.50 -9.62
C THR A 175 4.66 -1.30 -8.48
N GLY A 176 5.17 -2.50 -8.25
CA GLY A 176 4.92 -3.24 -7.02
C GLY A 176 5.73 -2.69 -5.86
N ARG A 177 6.04 -3.56 -4.92
CA ARG A 177 6.97 -3.33 -3.81
C ARG A 177 8.38 -2.97 -4.28
N GLY A 178 8.82 -3.58 -5.38
CA GLY A 178 10.20 -3.56 -5.85
C GLY A 178 11.08 -4.67 -5.24
N PRO A 179 12.40 -4.58 -5.43
CA PRO A 179 13.40 -5.57 -4.98
C PRO A 179 13.43 -5.77 -3.46
N ASP A 180 13.92 -6.95 -3.03
CA ASP A 180 14.35 -7.18 -1.65
C ASP A 180 15.71 -6.54 -1.35
N ASP A 181 16.58 -6.44 -2.35
CA ASP A 181 17.93 -5.90 -2.22
C ASP A 181 17.92 -4.39 -1.89
N PRO A 182 18.51 -3.95 -0.76
CA PRO A 182 18.56 -2.54 -0.37
C PRO A 182 19.26 -1.65 -1.39
N GLY A 183 20.26 -2.19 -2.08
CA GLY A 183 21.00 -1.55 -3.15
C GLY A 183 20.12 -1.21 -4.35
N GLU A 184 19.37 -2.18 -4.86
CA GLU A 184 18.41 -1.95 -5.95
C GLU A 184 17.29 -0.99 -5.53
N VAL A 185 16.79 -1.12 -4.29
CA VAL A 185 15.74 -0.23 -3.75
C VAL A 185 16.20 1.23 -3.73
N GLU A 186 17.44 1.49 -3.33
CA GLU A 186 17.99 2.84 -3.36
C GLU A 186 18.23 3.33 -4.80
N SER A 187 18.59 2.48 -5.76
CA SER A 187 18.65 2.87 -7.18
C SER A 187 17.29 3.27 -7.74
N LEU A 188 16.21 2.56 -7.42
CA LEU A 188 14.85 2.99 -7.78
C LEU A 188 14.47 4.33 -7.15
N ARG A 189 14.83 4.54 -5.88
CA ARG A 189 14.58 5.81 -5.18
C ARG A 189 15.35 6.97 -5.79
N ASN A 190 16.58 6.77 -6.23
CA ASN A 190 17.39 7.79 -6.90
C ASN A 190 16.76 8.23 -8.22
N GLN A 191 16.13 7.30 -8.95
CA GLN A 191 15.36 7.57 -10.16
C GLN A 191 13.96 8.15 -9.89
N GLY A 192 13.57 8.33 -8.63
CA GLY A 192 12.22 8.80 -8.29
C GLY A 192 11.12 7.79 -8.60
N VAL A 193 11.42 6.48 -8.59
CA VAL A 193 10.47 5.39 -8.81
C VAL A 193 9.99 4.84 -7.46
N PRO A 194 8.81 5.26 -6.94
CA PRO A 194 8.29 4.77 -5.67
C PRO A 194 7.64 3.38 -5.83
N ALA A 195 7.59 2.63 -4.73
CA ALA A 195 6.78 1.41 -4.63
C ALA A 195 5.28 1.73 -4.67
N TYR A 196 4.49 0.83 -5.25
CA TYR A 196 3.03 0.92 -5.31
C TYR A 196 2.53 2.24 -5.90
N ALA A 197 2.95 2.55 -7.13
CA ALA A 197 2.55 3.74 -7.85
C ALA A 197 2.23 3.48 -9.33
N ILE A 198 1.41 4.34 -9.91
CA ILE A 198 1.09 4.36 -11.34
C ILE A 198 1.84 5.52 -11.99
N ARG A 199 2.50 5.27 -13.12
CA ARG A 199 3.16 6.29 -13.93
C ARG A 199 2.16 6.94 -14.88
N ILE A 200 2.14 8.27 -14.87
CA ILE A 200 1.38 9.08 -15.83
C ILE A 200 2.33 10.20 -16.30
N GLY A 201 2.80 10.12 -17.54
CA GLY A 201 3.86 10.99 -18.04
C GLY A 201 5.17 10.78 -17.26
N ASP A 202 5.71 11.88 -16.73
CA ASP A 202 6.96 11.91 -15.97
C ASP A 202 6.73 11.90 -14.45
N GLN A 203 5.53 11.49 -14.02
CA GLN A 203 5.14 11.48 -12.62
C GLN A 203 4.58 10.12 -12.19
N TRP A 204 4.87 9.76 -10.94
CA TRP A 204 4.37 8.57 -10.26
C TRP A 204 3.33 8.96 -9.22
N PHE A 205 2.17 8.31 -9.26
CA PHE A 205 1.04 8.50 -8.36
C PHE A 205 0.87 7.28 -7.46
N SER A 206 1.11 7.42 -6.16
CA SER A 206 1.01 6.28 -5.23
C SER A 206 -0.43 5.82 -5.02
N TYR A 207 -0.64 4.50 -5.07
CA TYR A 207 -1.92 3.86 -4.77
C TYR A 207 -1.89 3.06 -3.44
N ASN A 208 -0.81 3.11 -2.67
CA ASN A 208 -0.65 2.30 -1.44
C ASN A 208 -1.63 2.66 -0.31
N ARG A 209 -2.40 3.74 -0.45
CA ARG A 209 -3.45 4.17 0.49
C ARG A 209 -4.86 4.11 -0.11
N ALA A 210 -5.00 3.66 -1.35
CA ALA A 210 -6.25 3.66 -2.11
C ALA A 210 -6.95 2.28 -2.06
N ASP A 211 -6.89 1.60 -0.91
CA ASP A 211 -7.55 0.29 -0.75
C ASP A 211 -9.08 0.45 -0.90
N PRO A 212 -9.78 -0.53 -1.53
CA PRO A 212 -9.31 -1.86 -1.92
C PRO A 212 -8.63 -1.93 -3.30
N LEU A 213 -8.72 -0.87 -4.12
CA LEU A 213 -8.10 -0.85 -5.45
C LEU A 213 -6.58 -0.93 -5.36
N GLY A 214 -5.98 -0.23 -4.39
CA GLY A 214 -4.55 -0.28 -4.16
C GLY A 214 -4.02 -1.69 -3.84
N PHE A 215 -4.84 -2.56 -3.24
CA PHE A 215 -4.47 -3.98 -3.05
C PHE A 215 -4.49 -4.74 -4.37
N LEU A 216 -5.54 -4.59 -5.18
CA LEU A 216 -5.64 -5.26 -6.47
C LEU A 216 -4.47 -4.91 -7.40
N PHE A 217 -4.15 -3.61 -7.51
CA PHE A 217 -3.04 -3.13 -8.33
C PHE A 217 -1.70 -3.57 -7.76
N GLY A 218 -1.53 -3.50 -6.43
CA GLY A 218 -0.31 -3.95 -5.76
C GLY A 218 -0.05 -5.44 -5.96
N PHE A 219 -1.07 -6.28 -5.77
CA PHE A 219 -0.95 -7.72 -5.96
C PHE A 219 -0.63 -8.08 -7.42
N ALA A 220 -1.28 -7.43 -8.39
CA ALA A 220 -0.97 -7.62 -9.80
C ALA A 220 0.48 -7.23 -10.15
N ALA A 221 0.93 -6.07 -9.64
CA ALA A 221 2.29 -5.58 -9.87
C ALA A 221 3.35 -6.47 -9.21
N ASP A 222 3.12 -6.89 -7.96
CA ASP A 222 4.02 -7.80 -7.24
C ASP A 222 4.11 -9.17 -7.94
N THR A 223 2.98 -9.65 -8.51
CA THR A 223 2.97 -10.89 -9.31
C THR A 223 3.76 -10.73 -10.61
N ALA A 224 3.61 -9.60 -11.31
CA ALA A 224 4.38 -9.30 -12.52
C ALA A 224 5.89 -9.19 -12.20
N ASP A 225 6.25 -8.53 -11.10
CA ASP A 225 7.64 -8.40 -10.64
C ASP A 225 8.26 -9.77 -10.33
N MET A 226 7.54 -10.63 -9.63
CA MET A 226 7.97 -12.00 -9.30
C MET A 226 8.23 -12.84 -10.58
N LEU A 227 7.31 -12.79 -11.55
CA LEU A 227 7.46 -13.52 -12.82
C LEU A 227 8.62 -12.97 -13.66
N ARG A 228 8.78 -11.64 -13.72
CA ARG A 228 9.86 -10.98 -14.47
C ARG A 228 11.24 -11.30 -13.91
N ARG A 229 11.37 -11.40 -12.59
CA ARG A 229 12.63 -11.69 -11.89
C ARG A 229 13.01 -13.18 -11.88
N ARG A 230 12.17 -14.05 -12.47
CA ARG A 230 12.37 -15.52 -12.52
C ARG A 230 12.65 -16.13 -11.13
N GLU A 231 11.97 -15.62 -10.10
CA GLU A 231 12.00 -16.24 -8.76
C GLU A 231 11.32 -17.62 -8.75
N VAL A 232 10.68 -18.02 -9.87
CA VAL A 232 10.05 -19.33 -10.10
C VAL A 232 10.50 -19.84 -11.48
N GLU A 233 11.17 -21.00 -11.54
CA GLU A 233 11.58 -21.61 -12.81
C GLU A 233 10.40 -22.32 -13.50
N PRO A 234 10.11 -22.07 -14.80
CA PRO A 234 8.90 -22.57 -15.47
C PRO A 234 8.83 -24.06 -15.78
N GLU A 235 9.90 -24.83 -15.59
CA GLU A 235 10.07 -26.17 -16.20
C GLU A 235 9.71 -27.37 -15.30
N GLU A 236 9.29 -27.15 -14.06
CA GLU A 236 8.99 -28.24 -13.10
C GLU A 236 7.63 -28.04 -12.39
N VAL A 237 6.43 -28.14 -13.03
CA VAL A 237 5.22 -27.74 -12.26
C VAL A 237 3.90 -28.47 -12.53
N ASP A 238 3.26 -28.86 -11.42
CA ASP A 238 1.81 -29.02 -11.26
C ASP A 238 1.23 -27.59 -11.03
N GLU A 239 1.09 -26.84 -12.13
CA GLU A 239 1.05 -25.36 -12.25
C GLU A 239 0.15 -24.59 -11.27
N VAL A 240 -0.97 -25.16 -10.83
CA VAL A 240 -2.00 -24.40 -10.11
C VAL A 240 -1.71 -24.31 -8.61
N ALA A 241 -1.15 -25.35 -8.00
CA ALA A 241 -0.94 -25.40 -6.56
C ALA A 241 0.21 -24.49 -6.11
N GLU A 242 1.30 -24.45 -6.88
CA GLU A 242 2.44 -23.59 -6.60
C GLU A 242 2.19 -22.14 -7.01
N LEU A 243 1.44 -21.87 -8.09
CA LEU A 243 0.95 -20.52 -8.40
C LEU A 243 0.04 -19.97 -7.30
N LEU A 244 -0.79 -20.82 -6.69
CA LEU A 244 -1.59 -20.46 -5.52
C LEU A 244 -0.71 -20.22 -4.28
N ALA A 245 0.33 -21.02 -4.05
CA ALA A 245 1.27 -20.84 -2.93
C ALA A 245 2.12 -19.56 -3.08
N ALA A 246 2.67 -19.34 -4.27
CA ALA A 246 3.37 -18.11 -4.65
C ALA A 246 2.41 -16.91 -4.53
N GLY A 247 1.16 -17.05 -4.99
CA GLY A 247 0.12 -16.05 -4.80
C GLY A 247 -0.13 -15.72 -3.32
N ILE A 248 -0.20 -16.72 -2.43
CA ILE A 248 -0.35 -16.51 -0.98
C ILE A 248 0.89 -15.80 -0.38
N ALA A 249 2.10 -16.16 -0.81
CA ALA A 249 3.32 -15.50 -0.38
C ALA A 249 3.37 -14.03 -0.83
N THR A 250 3.06 -13.77 -2.10
CA THR A 250 2.95 -12.43 -2.69
C THR A 250 1.91 -11.60 -1.96
N VAL A 251 0.72 -12.16 -1.71
CA VAL A 251 -0.32 -11.52 -0.89
C VAL A 251 0.20 -11.11 0.49
N SER A 252 0.93 -12.01 1.16
CA SER A 252 1.44 -11.75 2.51
C SER A 252 2.40 -10.55 2.49
N ARG A 253 3.29 -10.49 1.47
CA ARG A 253 4.18 -9.35 1.25
C ARG A 253 3.38 -8.08 0.93
N SER A 254 2.48 -8.12 -0.06
CA SER A 254 1.65 -6.96 -0.46
C SER A 254 0.83 -6.37 0.69
N VAL A 255 0.33 -7.21 1.61
CA VAL A 255 -0.38 -6.75 2.80
C VAL A 255 0.57 -6.08 3.78
N VAL A 256 1.72 -6.70 4.09
CA VAL A 256 2.70 -6.16 5.05
C VAL A 256 3.25 -4.80 4.60
N ASP A 257 3.38 -4.57 3.29
CA ASP A 257 3.89 -3.30 2.75
C ASP A 257 2.84 -2.19 2.68
N LYS A 258 1.59 -2.48 3.06
CA LYS A 258 0.56 -1.46 3.15
C LYS A 258 0.94 -0.40 4.16
N THR A 259 0.56 0.84 3.87
CA THR A 259 0.90 1.97 4.73
C THR A 259 0.46 1.78 6.18
N TRP A 260 -0.71 1.19 6.38
CA TRP A 260 -1.27 0.92 7.70
C TRP A 260 -0.63 -0.28 8.41
N MET A 261 0.08 -1.17 7.69
CA MET A 261 0.85 -2.29 8.26
C MET A 261 2.27 -1.92 8.68
N ARG A 262 2.84 -0.86 8.11
CA ARG A 262 4.22 -0.43 8.42
C ARG A 262 4.52 -0.32 9.91
N GLY A 263 3.59 0.24 10.70
CA GLY A 263 3.78 0.34 12.16
C GLY A 263 3.85 -1.01 12.86
N LEU A 264 3.11 -2.01 12.37
CA LEU A 264 3.19 -3.38 12.88
C LEU A 264 4.48 -4.07 12.40
N ALA A 265 4.86 -3.88 11.15
CA ALA A 265 6.11 -4.40 10.60
C ALA A 265 7.29 -3.96 11.47
N SER A 266 7.35 -2.68 11.86
CA SER A 266 8.38 -2.17 12.77
C SER A 266 8.39 -2.83 14.15
N VAL A 267 7.23 -3.22 14.69
CA VAL A 267 7.16 -3.96 15.97
C VAL A 267 7.65 -5.39 15.80
N ILE A 268 7.24 -6.06 14.73
CA ILE A 268 7.69 -7.43 14.42
C ILE A 268 9.20 -7.45 14.22
N GLU A 269 9.72 -6.51 13.43
CA GLU A 269 11.16 -6.32 13.20
C GLU A 269 11.91 -6.05 14.51
N ALA A 270 11.35 -5.25 15.42
CA ALA A 270 11.94 -5.03 16.74
C ALA A 270 11.96 -6.28 17.63
N LEU A 271 11.06 -7.23 17.43
CA LEU A 271 11.04 -8.50 18.16
C LEU A 271 11.97 -9.55 17.54
N ASP A 272 12.00 -9.60 16.21
CA ASP A 272 12.84 -10.53 15.44
C ASP A 272 14.31 -10.12 15.47
N ARG A 273 14.59 -8.82 15.40
CA ARG A 273 15.93 -8.22 15.43
C ARG A 273 16.01 -7.17 16.56
N PRO A 274 16.18 -7.59 17.83
CA PRO A 274 16.10 -6.70 18.98
C PRO A 274 17.08 -5.53 18.97
N GLU A 275 18.27 -5.69 18.40
CA GLU A 275 19.30 -4.63 18.44
C GLU A 275 19.11 -3.54 17.39
N GLU A 276 18.58 -3.89 16.22
CA GLU A 276 18.40 -2.96 15.08
C GLU A 276 16.94 -2.49 14.98
N GLY A 277 16.01 -3.43 15.00
CA GLY A 277 14.58 -3.15 14.91
C GLY A 277 14.07 -2.35 16.10
N ALA A 278 14.55 -2.63 17.32
CA ALA A 278 14.13 -1.84 18.49
C ALA A 278 14.63 -0.39 18.42
N GLN A 279 15.84 -0.15 17.90
CA GLN A 279 16.35 1.21 17.73
C GLN A 279 15.51 1.99 16.72
N ALA A 280 15.21 1.41 15.55
CA ALA A 280 14.36 2.03 14.54
C ALA A 280 12.93 2.29 15.06
N PHE A 281 12.34 1.31 15.75
CA PHE A 281 11.04 1.46 16.39
C PHE A 281 11.05 2.59 17.42
N LEU A 282 12.04 2.64 18.31
CA LEU A 282 12.16 3.68 19.34
C LEU A 282 12.38 5.07 18.74
N GLN A 283 13.15 5.20 17.66
CA GLN A 283 13.30 6.46 16.93
C GLN A 283 11.96 6.94 16.36
N GLN A 284 11.21 6.05 15.69
CA GLN A 284 9.89 6.37 15.15
C GLN A 284 8.88 6.71 16.24
N PHE A 285 8.89 5.95 17.34
CA PHE A 285 8.02 6.16 18.49
C PHE A 285 8.35 7.47 19.22
N ALA A 286 9.63 7.74 19.50
CA ALA A 286 10.06 8.99 20.14
C ALA A 286 9.72 10.22 19.29
N GLY A 287 9.92 10.13 17.97
CA GLY A 287 9.53 11.17 17.03
C GLY A 287 8.01 11.44 16.99
N SER A 288 7.17 10.50 17.44
CA SER A 288 5.71 10.68 17.51
C SER A 288 5.25 11.58 18.67
N PHE A 289 6.09 11.81 19.69
CA PHE A 289 5.81 12.78 20.76
C PHE A 289 5.94 14.22 20.28
N VAL A 290 6.61 14.47 19.14
CA VAL A 290 6.63 15.79 18.52
C VAL A 290 5.25 16.04 17.91
N PRO A 291 4.54 17.11 18.34
CA PRO A 291 3.21 17.40 17.81
C PRO A 291 3.21 17.49 16.28
N ALA A 292 2.19 16.92 15.64
CA ALA A 292 2.13 16.83 14.18
C ALA A 292 2.30 18.19 13.50
N VAL A 293 1.74 19.27 14.05
CA VAL A 293 1.87 20.65 13.53
C VAL A 293 3.33 21.14 13.53
N VAL A 294 4.12 20.76 14.54
CA VAL A 294 5.54 21.13 14.62
C VAL A 294 6.33 20.35 13.57
N ALA A 295 6.11 19.04 13.49
CA ALA A 295 6.77 18.19 12.49
C ALA A 295 6.40 18.57 11.04
N GLN A 296 5.16 19.03 10.82
CA GLN A 296 4.70 19.50 9.51
C GLN A 296 5.30 20.85 9.14
N THR A 297 5.39 21.78 10.10
CA THR A 297 6.09 23.06 9.91
C THR A 297 7.54 22.80 9.52
N GLU A 298 8.21 21.85 10.18
CA GLU A 298 9.57 21.47 9.81
C GLU A 298 9.66 20.93 8.38
N GLN A 299 8.78 20.00 8.00
CA GLN A 299 8.74 19.47 6.62
C GLN A 299 8.48 20.55 5.56
N ALA A 300 7.80 21.63 5.91
CA ALA A 300 7.52 22.75 5.01
C ALA A 300 8.68 23.76 4.93
N LEU A 301 9.41 23.96 6.03
CA LEU A 301 10.52 24.93 6.13
C LEU A 301 11.86 24.34 5.67
N SER A 302 12.08 23.05 5.92
CA SER A 302 13.32 22.35 5.59
C SER A 302 13.06 21.34 4.47
N PRO A 303 13.45 21.66 3.22
CA PRO A 303 13.34 20.71 2.13
C PRO A 303 14.27 19.52 2.32
N GLU A 304 15.42 19.69 2.97
CA GLU A 304 16.36 18.59 3.21
C GLU A 304 15.91 17.74 4.40
N ARG A 305 15.98 16.41 4.26
CA ARG A 305 15.76 15.50 5.38
C ARG A 305 17.04 15.34 6.18
N SER A 306 16.96 15.43 7.50
CA SER A 306 18.09 15.13 8.39
C SER A 306 18.39 13.63 8.49
N GLU A 307 19.66 13.30 8.65
CA GLU A 307 20.14 11.97 9.01
C GLU A 307 19.87 11.69 10.49
N VAL A 308 19.21 10.57 10.78
CA VAL A 308 18.81 10.18 12.14
C VAL A 308 19.60 8.95 12.55
N ASN A 309 20.45 9.10 13.56
CA ASN A 309 21.30 8.00 14.07
C ASN A 309 20.89 7.55 15.46
N SER A 310 20.26 8.44 16.24
CA SER A 310 19.85 8.19 17.62
C SER A 310 18.39 8.58 17.87
N ILE A 311 17.86 8.18 19.04
CA ILE A 311 16.52 8.56 19.49
C ILE A 311 16.41 10.09 19.64
N THR A 312 17.46 10.75 20.12
CA THR A 312 17.51 12.21 20.23
C THR A 312 17.47 12.87 18.86
N ASP A 313 18.18 12.33 17.88
CA ASP A 313 18.14 12.86 16.50
C ASP A 313 16.74 12.73 15.92
N ALA A 314 16.03 11.64 16.21
CA ALA A 314 14.67 11.42 15.71
C ALA A 314 13.67 12.47 16.21
N VAL A 315 13.91 13.04 17.40
CA VAL A 315 13.14 14.17 17.94
C VAL A 315 13.61 15.48 17.33
N LEU A 316 14.92 15.74 17.30
CA LEU A 316 15.51 16.97 16.77
C LEU A 316 15.16 17.18 15.29
N ALA A 317 15.19 16.11 14.48
CA ALA A 317 14.87 16.11 13.06
C ALA A 317 13.42 16.53 12.74
N ARG A 318 12.54 16.63 13.74
CA ARG A 318 11.13 17.04 13.57
C ARG A 318 10.84 18.41 14.17
N ILE A 319 11.85 19.10 14.70
CA ILE A 319 11.71 20.41 15.33
C ILE A 319 12.42 21.46 14.46
N PRO A 320 11.71 22.52 14.03
CA PRO A 320 12.31 23.64 13.32
C PRO A 320 13.54 24.23 14.00
N ALA A 321 14.55 24.55 13.18
CA ALA A 321 15.88 25.05 13.57
C ALA A 321 16.76 24.10 14.41
N LEU A 322 16.21 23.00 14.95
CA LEU A 322 17.00 21.98 15.63
C LEU A 322 17.44 20.86 14.67
N SER A 323 16.65 20.59 13.63
CA SER A 323 16.97 19.67 12.55
C SER A 323 18.27 20.02 11.81
N SER A 324 18.58 21.31 11.67
CA SER A 324 19.81 21.81 11.02
C SER A 324 21.09 21.50 11.79
N ARG A 325 21.00 20.96 13.02
CA ARG A 325 22.16 20.46 13.78
C ARG A 325 22.57 19.05 13.39
N LEU A 326 21.74 18.37 12.61
CA LEU A 326 21.99 17.03 12.09
C LEU A 326 22.51 17.12 10.66
N PRO A 327 23.41 16.21 10.24
CA PRO A 327 23.83 16.19 8.85
C PRO A 327 22.64 15.86 7.93
N PRO A 328 22.65 16.35 6.68
CA PRO A 328 21.61 16.03 5.72
C PRO A 328 21.67 14.54 5.34
N ARG A 329 20.52 13.94 5.09
CA ARG A 329 20.41 12.57 4.58
C ARG A 329 20.75 12.55 3.10
N ARG A 330 21.73 11.74 2.73
CA ARG A 330 22.20 11.58 1.35
C ARG A 330 21.84 10.23 0.75
N ASN A 331 21.75 10.19 -0.57
CA ASN A 331 21.77 8.93 -1.32
C ASN A 331 23.21 8.39 -1.43
N ARG A 332 23.38 7.23 -2.08
CA ARG A 332 24.71 6.63 -2.33
C ARG A 332 25.69 7.48 -3.11
N TRP A 333 25.20 8.41 -3.93
CA TRP A 333 26.05 9.28 -4.73
C TRP A 333 26.46 10.55 -3.99
N GLY A 334 26.12 10.67 -2.71
CA GLY A 334 26.45 11.85 -1.91
C GLY A 334 25.48 13.02 -2.11
N GLU A 335 24.43 12.84 -2.90
CA GLU A 335 23.43 13.90 -3.17
C GLU A 335 22.43 13.96 -2.02
N VAL A 336 22.06 15.18 -1.61
CA VAL A 336 21.08 15.38 -0.53
C VAL A 336 19.67 14.99 -1.01
N ILE A 337 18.96 14.21 -0.19
CA ILE A 337 17.60 13.80 -0.49
C ILE A 337 16.64 14.95 -0.16
N VAL A 338 16.16 15.61 -1.21
CA VAL A 338 15.11 16.62 -1.15
C VAL A 338 13.80 16.11 -1.80
N PRO A 339 12.62 16.56 -1.34
CA PRO A 339 11.36 16.41 -2.05
C PRO A 339 11.44 17.10 -3.41
N ASP A 340 10.84 16.48 -4.42
CA ASP A 340 10.83 17.03 -5.79
C ASP A 340 10.20 18.43 -5.85
N ASN A 341 9.17 18.65 -5.04
CA ASN A 341 8.50 19.94 -4.92
C ASN A 341 8.15 20.20 -3.45
N PRO A 342 8.87 21.10 -2.75
CA PRO A 342 8.65 21.41 -1.34
C PRO A 342 7.22 21.88 -1.03
N ALA A 343 6.60 22.66 -1.93
CA ALA A 343 5.22 23.12 -1.75
C ALA A 343 4.20 21.98 -1.90
N ARG A 344 4.44 21.05 -2.84
CA ARG A 344 3.63 19.84 -3.01
C ARG A 344 3.82 18.85 -1.86
N ALA A 345 5.03 18.76 -1.32
CA ALA A 345 5.36 17.82 -0.24
C ALA A 345 4.48 18.00 0.99
N ALA A 346 4.15 19.24 1.35
CA ALA A 346 3.22 19.55 2.43
C ALA A 346 1.79 19.06 2.13
N PHE A 347 1.31 19.20 0.89
CA PHE A 347 0.01 18.69 0.46
C PHE A 347 -0.02 17.15 0.41
N ASP A 348 1.02 16.54 -0.15
CA ASP A 348 1.19 15.09 -0.28
C ASP A 348 1.32 14.36 1.07
N ALA A 349 1.68 15.08 2.14
CA ALA A 349 1.67 14.53 3.49
C ALA A 349 0.25 14.11 3.92
N PHE A 350 -0.77 14.84 3.48
CA PHE A 350 -2.19 14.61 3.81
C PHE A 350 -2.97 13.95 2.68
N SER A 351 -2.46 14.03 1.45
CA SER A 351 -3.08 13.33 0.32
C SER A 351 -2.93 11.81 0.48
N PRO A 352 -4.00 11.04 0.18
CA PRO A 352 -3.87 9.59 0.02
C PRO A 352 -3.04 9.23 -1.24
N VAL A 353 -2.98 10.13 -2.23
CA VAL A 353 -2.20 9.97 -3.46
C VAL A 353 -0.99 10.89 -3.39
N ARG A 354 0.18 10.31 -3.13
CA ARG A 354 1.46 11.02 -3.17
C ARG A 354 1.98 11.06 -4.60
N VAL A 355 2.55 12.20 -5.01
CA VAL A 355 3.16 12.36 -6.33
C VAL A 355 4.68 12.40 -6.20
N THR A 356 5.38 11.67 -7.06
CA THR A 356 6.85 11.67 -7.15
C THR A 356 7.24 11.90 -8.60
N ASP A 357 8.16 12.83 -8.83
CA ASP A 357 8.63 13.13 -10.18
C ASP A 357 9.72 12.14 -10.56
N LEU A 358 9.69 11.64 -11.81
CA LEU A 358 10.72 10.77 -12.34
C LEU A 358 12.02 11.57 -12.50
N ARG A 359 13.15 10.95 -12.12
CA ARG A 359 14.48 11.56 -12.20
C ARG A 359 15.35 10.74 -13.13
N GLU A 360 16.08 11.41 -14.00
CA GLU A 360 17.08 10.77 -14.85
C GLU A 360 18.34 10.47 -14.01
N SER A 361 18.69 9.20 -13.93
CA SER A 361 19.96 8.73 -13.34
C SER A 361 20.47 7.57 -14.21
N PRO A 362 21.40 7.85 -15.16
CA PRO A 362 21.90 6.84 -16.10
C PRO A 362 22.51 5.63 -15.40
N ILE A 363 23.36 5.87 -14.39
CA ILE A 363 23.97 4.78 -13.62
C ILE A 363 22.91 3.97 -12.86
N ASP A 364 21.94 4.58 -12.20
CA ASP A 364 20.92 3.82 -11.46
C ASP A 364 19.98 3.04 -12.39
N ALA A 365 19.69 3.58 -13.58
CA ALA A 365 18.93 2.88 -14.61
C ALA A 365 19.71 1.65 -15.13
N GLU A 366 21.02 1.77 -15.30
CA GLU A 366 21.88 0.64 -15.67
C GLU A 366 22.01 -0.40 -14.56
N LEU A 367 22.16 0.03 -13.30
CA LEU A 367 22.15 -0.87 -12.13
C LEU A 367 20.84 -1.66 -12.07
N GLN A 368 19.71 -1.00 -12.31
CA GLN A 368 18.41 -1.67 -12.38
C GLN A 368 18.33 -2.66 -13.56
N ARG A 369 18.84 -2.30 -14.74
CA ARG A 369 18.88 -3.18 -15.92
C ARG A 369 19.69 -4.46 -15.64
N LEU A 370 20.76 -4.33 -14.87
CA LEU A 370 21.64 -5.43 -14.48
C LEU A 370 21.13 -6.22 -13.25
N ASN A 371 20.06 -5.77 -12.58
CA ASN A 371 19.64 -6.25 -11.26
C ASN A 371 20.80 -6.24 -10.25
N LEU A 372 21.60 -5.17 -10.26
CA LEU A 372 22.79 -5.05 -9.42
C LEU A 372 22.55 -4.10 -8.23
N GLY A 373 22.53 -4.68 -7.05
CA GLY A 373 22.50 -3.97 -5.77
C GLY A 373 23.88 -3.52 -5.30
N ILE A 374 24.17 -2.23 -5.37
CA ILE A 374 25.38 -1.66 -4.75
C ILE A 374 25.00 -1.02 -3.42
N GLU A 375 25.45 -1.59 -2.32
CA GLU A 375 25.23 -1.02 -0.99
C GLU A 375 26.32 -0.02 -0.60
N ARG A 376 25.94 0.94 0.23
CA ARG A 376 26.90 1.77 0.97
C ARG A 376 27.51 0.97 2.12
N ILE A 377 28.60 1.49 2.69
CA ILE A 377 29.07 0.96 3.96
C ILE A 377 27.96 1.03 5.02
N GLN A 378 27.76 -0.07 5.72
CA GLN A 378 26.79 -0.13 6.78
C GLN A 378 27.28 0.70 7.98
N LYS A 379 26.35 1.34 8.69
CA LYS A 379 26.71 2.17 9.85
C LYS A 379 27.32 1.38 11.00
N ARG A 380 27.10 0.07 11.03
CA ARG A 380 27.77 -0.89 11.90
C ARG A 380 28.52 -1.85 10.97
N ALA A 381 29.83 -1.86 11.05
CA ALA A 381 30.67 -2.67 10.19
C ALA A 381 31.87 -3.22 10.97
N ASP A 382 32.31 -4.41 10.61
CA ASP A 382 33.57 -4.98 11.07
C ASP A 382 34.68 -4.61 10.09
N PHE A 383 35.76 -4.02 10.61
CA PHE A 383 36.95 -3.70 9.85
C PHE A 383 38.12 -4.50 10.43
N ASP A 384 38.42 -5.65 9.83
CA ASP A 384 39.53 -6.51 10.23
C ASP A 384 39.48 -6.89 11.73
N GLY A 385 38.29 -7.28 12.21
CA GLY A 385 38.02 -7.62 13.61
C GLY A 385 37.74 -6.43 14.53
N ALA A 386 37.81 -5.19 14.03
CA ALA A 386 37.38 -4.00 14.76
C ALA A 386 35.92 -3.67 14.44
N GLN A 387 35.04 -3.85 15.43
CA GLN A 387 33.64 -3.44 15.34
C GLN A 387 33.53 -1.91 15.42
N VAL A 388 33.18 -1.29 14.29
CA VAL A 388 33.03 0.17 14.18
C VAL A 388 31.56 0.54 14.06
N ASN A 389 31.14 1.48 14.89
CA ASN A 389 29.80 2.07 14.84
C ASN A 389 29.87 3.51 14.32
N LEU A 390 29.77 3.67 13.00
CA LEU A 390 29.74 4.96 12.31
C LEU A 390 28.50 5.80 12.67
N ALA A 391 27.44 5.20 13.21
CA ALA A 391 26.28 5.96 13.71
C ALA A 391 26.65 6.89 14.89
N ALA A 392 27.71 6.57 15.63
CA ALA A 392 28.25 7.43 16.69
C ALA A 392 29.07 8.62 16.15
N TYR A 393 29.45 8.58 14.87
CA TYR A 393 30.27 9.59 14.19
C TYR A 393 29.57 10.09 12.92
N PRO A 394 28.40 10.76 13.07
CA PRO A 394 27.53 11.08 11.94
C PRO A 394 28.20 11.99 10.90
N GLY A 395 29.10 12.89 11.31
CA GLY A 395 29.88 13.72 10.38
C GLY A 395 30.89 12.91 9.56
N ALA A 396 31.59 11.94 10.18
CA ALA A 396 32.53 11.08 9.47
C ALA A 396 31.81 10.16 8.47
N TYR A 397 30.62 9.68 8.83
CA TYR A 397 29.79 8.91 7.91
C TYR A 397 29.27 9.76 6.74
N ASP A 398 28.81 10.99 6.99
CA ASP A 398 28.40 11.93 5.94
C ASP A 398 29.54 12.24 4.97
N ASP A 399 30.74 12.53 5.50
CA ASP A 399 31.94 12.76 4.69
C ASP A 399 32.31 11.54 3.84
N TYR A 400 32.24 10.33 4.40
CA TYR A 400 32.46 9.11 3.64
C TYR A 400 31.47 9.00 2.47
N VAL A 401 30.16 9.13 2.72
CA VAL A 401 29.14 8.98 1.67
C VAL A 401 29.33 10.01 0.57
N ARG A 402 29.63 11.25 0.95
CA ARG A 402 29.88 12.37 0.04
C ARG A 402 31.11 12.11 -0.85
N LEU A 403 32.24 11.75 -0.23
CA LEU A 403 33.49 11.48 -0.94
C LEU A 403 33.41 10.24 -1.83
N ALA A 404 32.86 9.14 -1.32
CA ALA A 404 32.70 7.90 -2.06
C ALA A 404 31.70 8.04 -3.21
N GLY A 405 30.69 8.89 -3.05
CA GLY A 405 29.65 9.10 -4.05
C GLY A 405 30.11 9.91 -5.25
N ASN A 406 30.51 11.17 -5.04
CA ASN A 406 30.89 12.03 -6.16
C ASN A 406 31.85 13.19 -5.83
N ASP A 407 32.06 13.51 -4.56
CA ASP A 407 32.86 14.70 -4.20
C ASP A 407 34.37 14.47 -4.30
N TRP A 408 34.84 13.23 -4.12
CA TRP A 408 36.23 12.92 -4.45
C TRP A 408 36.37 12.87 -5.97
N LYS A 409 37.27 13.70 -6.52
CA LYS A 409 37.52 13.79 -7.96
C LYS A 409 38.79 13.02 -8.31
N ASP A 410 38.69 12.11 -9.27
CA ASP A 410 39.83 11.36 -9.77
C ASP A 410 40.84 12.34 -10.42
N PRO A 411 42.12 12.31 -10.04
CA PRO A 411 43.12 13.24 -10.59
C PRO A 411 43.34 13.13 -12.11
N THR A 412 42.99 11.99 -12.72
CA THR A 412 43.19 11.71 -14.15
C THR A 412 42.02 12.17 -15.01
N THR A 413 40.78 11.98 -14.55
CA THR A 413 39.57 12.37 -15.29
C THR A 413 38.97 13.70 -14.82
N GLY A 414 39.26 14.12 -13.58
CA GLY A 414 38.64 15.27 -12.92
C GLY A 414 37.19 15.03 -12.48
N LEU A 415 36.66 13.82 -12.67
CA LEU A 415 35.28 13.46 -12.39
C LEU A 415 35.15 12.70 -11.07
N GLY A 416 33.96 12.77 -10.47
CA GLY A 416 33.64 11.95 -9.31
C GLY A 416 33.15 10.57 -9.72
N LEU A 417 32.97 9.65 -8.76
CA LEU A 417 32.56 8.28 -9.07
C LEU A 417 31.25 8.23 -9.85
N LYS A 418 30.19 8.90 -9.36
CA LYS A 418 28.90 8.95 -10.05
C LYS A 418 29.05 9.53 -11.46
N ASP A 419 29.69 10.70 -11.59
CA ASP A 419 29.87 11.37 -12.89
C ASP A 419 30.62 10.48 -13.89
N THR A 420 31.66 9.79 -13.41
CA THR A 420 32.45 8.85 -14.23
C THR A 420 31.60 7.67 -14.70
N LEU A 421 30.80 7.09 -13.80
CA LEU A 421 29.91 5.99 -14.13
C LEU A 421 28.79 6.41 -15.08
N ASP A 422 28.22 7.60 -14.89
CA ASP A 422 27.22 8.15 -15.80
C ASP A 422 27.80 8.33 -17.22
N GLU A 423 29.03 8.85 -17.36
CA GLU A 423 29.72 8.97 -18.65
C GLU A 423 29.96 7.60 -19.30
N MET A 424 30.45 6.62 -18.52
CA MET A 424 30.69 5.26 -19.01
C MET A 424 29.43 4.56 -19.52
N VAL A 425 28.28 4.81 -18.90
CA VAL A 425 26.99 4.23 -19.31
C VAL A 425 26.44 4.92 -20.56
N GLN A 426 26.66 6.22 -20.68
CA GLN A 426 26.11 7.03 -21.78
C GLN A 426 26.92 6.93 -23.08
N GLY A 427 28.22 6.59 -23.01
CA GLY A 427 29.09 6.34 -24.17
C GLY A 427 29.95 7.53 -24.55
#